data_AF-A0A358L4N0-F1
#
_entry.id   AF-A0A358L4N0-F1
#
_cell.length_a   1.000
_cell.length_b   1.000
_cell.length_c   1.000
_cell.angle_alpha   90.00
_cell.angle_beta   90.00
_cell.angle_gamma   90.00
#
_symmetry.space_group_name_H-M   'P 1'
#
loop_
_entity.id
_entity.type
_entity.pdbx_description
1 polymer ?
#
loop_
_entity_poly.entity_id
_entity_poly.type
_entity_poly.pdbx_seq_one_letter_code
_entity_poly.pdbx_strand_id
1 'polypeptide(L)'
;RCDFYNPFSQFIVKITQPVIRPMRRVIPSIGPLDTASLLLAWVLSVLLFTVMFTLQSSVFIFDPVFLYFGLVSLVKAAGVLVFWVIIIRSLMSWISQGRNPVDYVLIQLTEPLMAPVRRLIPAMGGIDFSAMAVILILYMLNYLGMDFVPGWAQL
;
A
#
# COMPACT_ATOMS: atom_id res chain seq x y z
N ARG A 1 5.70 -5.21 -10.96
CA ARG A 1 5.66 -6.56 -10.35
C ARG A 1 7.01 -6.79 -9.70
N CYS A 2 7.04 -7.40 -8.52
CA CYS A 2 8.30 -7.72 -7.84
C CYS A 2 8.76 -9.13 -8.22
N ASP A 3 10.07 -9.35 -8.25
CA ASP A 3 10.71 -10.63 -8.47
C ASP A 3 10.39 -11.58 -7.29
N PHE A 4 9.78 -12.72 -7.62
CA PHE A 4 9.38 -13.74 -6.66
C PHE A 4 10.56 -14.59 -6.18
N TYR A 5 11.67 -14.62 -6.91
CA TYR A 5 12.86 -15.38 -6.53
C TYR A 5 13.67 -14.68 -5.45
N ASN A 6 13.45 -13.37 -5.25
CA ASN A 6 14.08 -12.61 -4.18
C ASN A 6 13.73 -13.20 -2.78
N PRO A 7 14.71 -13.42 -1.90
CA PRO A 7 14.47 -14.03 -0.58
C PRO A 7 13.52 -13.21 0.30
N PHE A 8 13.52 -11.88 0.19
CA PHE A 8 12.59 -11.01 0.92
C PHE A 8 11.16 -11.18 0.38
N SER A 9 10.98 -11.21 -0.95
CA SER A 9 9.67 -11.51 -1.55
C SER A 9 9.14 -12.87 -1.09
N GLN A 10 9.99 -13.91 -1.07
CA GLN A 10 9.60 -15.23 -0.60
C GLN A 10 9.22 -15.24 0.88
N PHE A 11 9.92 -14.48 1.71
CA PHE A 11 9.58 -14.34 3.13
C PHE A 11 8.18 -13.75 3.32
N ILE A 12 7.88 -12.63 2.66
CA ILE A 12 6.55 -12.00 2.71
C ILE A 12 5.46 -12.95 2.19
N VAL A 13 5.72 -13.62 1.08
CA VAL A 13 4.78 -14.62 0.53
C VAL A 13 4.57 -15.75 1.53
N LYS A 14 5.61 -16.34 2.11
CA LYS A 14 5.47 -17.44 3.09
C LYS A 14 4.66 -17.04 4.32
N ILE A 15 4.77 -15.80 4.79
CA ILE A 15 3.99 -15.28 5.92
C ILE A 15 2.52 -15.07 5.56
N THR A 16 2.25 -14.58 4.36
CA THR A 16 0.89 -14.18 3.95
C THR A 16 0.07 -15.33 3.35
N GLN A 17 0.74 -16.33 2.77
CA GLN A 17 0.10 -17.47 2.09
C GLN A 17 -0.80 -18.34 2.97
N PRO A 18 -0.54 -18.61 4.26
CA PRO A 18 -1.44 -19.38 5.11
C PRO A 18 -2.87 -18.83 5.12
N VAL A 19 -3.02 -17.50 5.05
CA VAL A 19 -4.32 -16.82 5.02
C VAL A 19 -4.84 -16.66 3.59
N ILE A 20 -3.97 -16.29 2.63
CA ILE A 20 -4.38 -16.00 1.25
C ILE A 20 -4.70 -17.28 0.46
N ARG A 21 -3.95 -18.38 0.65
CA ARG A 21 -4.06 -19.60 -0.17
C ARG A 21 -5.44 -20.27 -0.08
N PRO A 22 -6.09 -20.39 1.09
CA PRO A 22 -7.46 -20.87 1.17
C PRO A 22 -8.44 -20.01 0.37
N MET A 23 -8.31 -18.68 0.44
CA MET A 23 -9.19 -17.74 -0.27
C MET A 23 -9.02 -17.79 -1.78
N ARG A 24 -7.78 -17.93 -2.27
CA ARG A 24 -7.48 -18.08 -3.69
C ARG A 24 -8.10 -19.33 -4.33
N ARG A 25 -8.53 -20.33 -3.54
CA ARG A 25 -9.26 -21.49 -4.07
C ARG A 25 -10.66 -21.12 -4.55
N VAL A 26 -11.26 -20.09 -3.94
CA VAL A 26 -12.62 -19.63 -4.25
C VAL A 26 -12.57 -18.44 -5.20
N ILE A 27 -11.62 -17.53 -4.98
CA ILE A 27 -11.54 -16.25 -5.70
C ILE A 27 -10.27 -16.24 -6.55
N PRO A 28 -10.38 -16.38 -7.88
CA PRO A 28 -9.23 -16.36 -8.77
C PRO A 28 -8.69 -14.93 -8.95
N SER A 29 -7.37 -14.80 -9.16
CA SER A 29 -6.73 -13.52 -9.47
C SER A 29 -7.17 -12.99 -10.84
N ILE A 30 -7.44 -11.69 -10.93
CA ILE A 30 -7.86 -11.02 -12.16
C ILE A 30 -6.73 -10.12 -12.66
N GLY A 31 -6.16 -10.46 -13.82
CA GLY A 31 -5.07 -9.70 -14.45
C GLY A 31 -3.81 -9.63 -13.55
N PRO A 32 -3.27 -8.43 -13.27
CA PRO A 32 -2.12 -8.26 -12.39
C PRO A 32 -2.46 -8.20 -10.90
N LEU A 33 -3.74 -8.15 -10.53
CA LEU A 33 -4.19 -7.96 -9.15
C LEU A 33 -4.48 -9.28 -8.46
N ASP A 34 -4.03 -9.39 -7.21
CA ASP A 34 -4.42 -10.47 -6.32
C ASP A 34 -5.74 -10.14 -5.63
N THR A 35 -6.84 -10.45 -6.32
CA THR A 35 -8.22 -10.20 -5.89
C THR A 35 -8.54 -10.84 -4.53
N ALA A 36 -8.00 -12.02 -4.22
CA ALA A 36 -8.18 -12.66 -2.93
C ALA A 36 -7.59 -11.82 -1.79
N SER A 37 -6.39 -11.26 -1.99
CA SER A 37 -5.77 -10.36 -1.01
C SER A 37 -6.50 -9.03 -0.88
N LEU A 38 -6.97 -8.45 -2.00
CA LEU A 38 -7.75 -7.21 -1.98
C LEU A 38 -9.08 -7.39 -1.26
N LEU A 39 -9.80 -8.49 -1.54
CA LEU A 39 -11.05 -8.80 -0.86
C LEU A 39 -10.81 -9.06 0.62
N LEU A 40 -9.77 -9.82 0.98
CA LEU A 40 -9.40 -10.04 2.37
C LEU A 40 -9.13 -8.74 3.10
N ALA A 41 -8.30 -7.87 2.52
CA ALA A 41 -7.98 -6.56 3.10
C ALA A 41 -9.24 -5.72 3.29
N TRP A 42 -10.14 -5.70 2.30
CA TRP A 42 -11.40 -4.97 2.40
C TRP A 42 -12.31 -5.52 3.51
N VAL A 43 -12.49 -6.84 3.56
CA VAL A 43 -13.29 -7.49 4.62
C VAL A 43 -12.70 -7.20 6.00
N LEU A 44 -11.38 -7.25 6.15
CA LEU A 44 -10.71 -6.88 7.41
C LEU A 44 -10.95 -5.41 7.78
N SER A 45 -10.90 -4.48 6.82
CA SER A 45 -11.23 -3.08 7.09
C SER A 45 -12.69 -2.91 7.53
N VAL A 46 -13.65 -3.57 6.88
CA VAL A 46 -15.07 -3.55 7.26
C VAL A 46 -15.28 -4.12 8.67
N LEU A 47 -14.63 -5.24 8.98
CA LEU A 47 -14.66 -5.84 10.31
C LEU A 47 -14.05 -4.90 11.35
N LEU A 48 -12.96 -4.23 11.02
CA LEU A 48 -12.33 -3.23 11.90
C LEU A 48 -13.31 -2.10 12.25
N PHE A 49 -14.04 -1.53 11.27
CA PHE A 49 -15.06 -0.51 11.55
C PHE A 49 -16.20 -1.04 12.42
N THR A 50 -16.68 -2.24 12.13
CA THR A 50 -17.74 -2.88 12.91
C THR A 50 -17.31 -3.08 14.37
N VAL A 51 -16.07 -3.54 14.59
CA VAL A 51 -15.50 -3.74 15.92
C VAL A 51 -15.29 -2.39 16.62
N MET A 52 -14.70 -1.40 15.96
CA MET A 52 -14.49 -0.07 16.53
C MET A 52 -15.80 0.59 16.95
N PHE A 53 -16.84 0.49 16.11
CA PHE A 53 -18.17 0.99 16.45
C PHE A 53 -18.77 0.25 17.65
N THR A 54 -18.63 -1.08 17.68
CA THR A 54 -19.12 -1.91 18.81
C THR A 54 -18.42 -1.53 20.12
N LEU A 55 -17.11 -1.28 20.07
CA LEU A 55 -16.33 -0.85 21.24
C LEU A 55 -16.74 0.55 21.73
N GLN A 56 -17.07 1.47 20.82
CA GLN A 56 -17.45 2.83 21.18
C GLN A 56 -18.90 2.94 21.67
N SER A 57 -19.82 2.21 21.04
CA SER A 57 -21.27 2.28 21.33
C SER A 57 -21.75 1.23 22.34
N SER A 58 -20.93 0.22 22.65
CA SER A 58 -21.31 -1.01 23.37
C SER A 58 -22.44 -1.81 22.70
N VAL A 59 -22.79 -1.52 21.45
CA VAL A 59 -23.84 -2.22 20.70
C VAL A 59 -23.23 -2.81 19.43
N PHE A 60 -23.49 -4.10 19.21
CA PHE A 60 -23.11 -4.75 17.96
C PHE A 60 -24.14 -4.44 16.87
N ILE A 61 -23.76 -3.60 15.90
CA ILE A 61 -24.55 -3.30 14.71
C ILE A 61 -23.65 -3.40 13.50
N PHE A 62 -24.14 -4.04 12.43
CA PHE A 62 -23.51 -4.00 11.12
C PHE A 62 -24.27 -3.00 10.24
N ASP A 63 -23.69 -1.82 10.04
CA ASP A 63 -24.23 -0.79 9.17
C ASP A 63 -23.61 -0.91 7.75
N PRO A 64 -24.41 -0.95 6.68
CA PRO A 64 -23.91 -0.94 5.30
C PRO A 64 -22.91 0.18 4.98
N VAL A 65 -22.93 1.30 5.71
CA VAL A 65 -21.94 2.37 5.56
C VAL A 65 -20.51 1.90 5.81
N PHE A 66 -20.31 0.85 6.64
CA PHE A 66 -18.99 0.29 6.90
C PHE A 66 -18.36 -0.35 5.66
N LEU A 67 -19.17 -0.81 4.71
CA LEU A 67 -18.68 -1.32 3.42
C LEU A 67 -17.96 -0.21 2.63
N TYR A 68 -18.56 0.98 2.60
CA TYR A 68 -17.98 2.17 1.98
C TYR A 68 -16.69 2.60 2.70
N PHE A 69 -16.73 2.75 4.03
CA PHE A 69 -15.54 3.10 4.81
C PHE A 69 -14.41 2.08 4.65
N GLY A 70 -14.74 0.80 4.55
CA GLY A 70 -13.77 -0.26 4.24
C GLY A 70 -13.07 -0.05 2.89
N LEU A 71 -13.80 0.37 1.85
CA LEU A 71 -13.21 0.65 0.53
C LEU A 71 -12.29 1.88 0.58
N VAL A 72 -12.77 2.97 1.20
CA VAL A 72 -11.97 4.21 1.32
C VAL A 72 -10.70 3.94 2.14
N SER A 73 -10.82 3.17 3.24
CA SER A 73 -9.69 2.74 4.07
C SER A 73 -8.67 1.95 3.26
N LEU A 74 -9.11 1.02 2.41
CA LEU A 74 -8.20 0.23 1.57
C LEU A 74 -7.42 1.13 0.59
N VAL A 75 -8.10 2.08 -0.06
CA VAL A 75 -7.46 3.03 -0.99
C VAL A 75 -6.46 3.92 -0.24
N LYS A 76 -6.84 4.46 0.91
CA LYS A 76 -5.96 5.27 1.76
C LYS A 76 -4.75 4.48 2.23
N ALA A 77 -4.96 3.25 2.71
CA ALA A 77 -3.89 2.35 3.15
C ALA A 77 -2.92 2.02 2.03
N ALA A 78 -3.39 1.80 0.80
CA ALA A 78 -2.54 1.57 -0.36
C ALA A 78 -1.64 2.78 -0.67
N GLY A 79 -2.21 4.00 -0.65
CA GLY A 79 -1.45 5.24 -0.84
C GLY A 79 -0.40 5.46 0.26
N VAL A 80 -0.77 5.24 1.52
CA VAL A 80 0.13 5.32 2.67
C VAL A 80 1.24 4.28 2.59
N LEU A 81 0.94 3.05 2.18
CA LEU A 81 1.94 2.00 1.95
C LEU A 81 2.96 2.44 0.91
N VAL A 82 2.50 2.92 -0.25
CA VAL A 82 3.38 3.40 -1.31
C VAL A 82 4.26 4.55 -0.81
N PHE A 83 3.69 5.51 -0.09
CA PHE A 83 4.42 6.62 0.52
C PHE A 83 5.57 6.12 1.40
N TRP A 84 5.30 5.19 2.32
CA TRP A 84 6.33 4.64 3.20
C TRP A 84 7.37 3.80 2.46
N VAL A 85 6.98 3.02 1.45
CA VAL A 85 7.94 2.25 0.64
C VAL A 85 8.90 3.19 -0.10
N ILE A 86 8.43 4.33 -0.61
CA ILE A 86 9.30 5.33 -1.27
C ILE A 86 10.24 5.98 -0.26
N ILE A 87 9.77 6.34 0.94
CA ILE A 87 10.63 6.86 2.01
C ILE A 87 11.72 5.86 2.37
N ILE A 88 11.35 4.59 2.62
CA ILE A 88 12.31 3.54 2.97
C ILE A 88 13.32 3.36 1.84
N ARG A 89 12.90 3.33 0.57
CA ARG A 89 13.82 3.31 -0.58
C ARG A 89 14.80 4.49 -0.56
N SER A 90 14.30 5.70 -0.35
CA SER A 90 15.12 6.91 -0.33
C SER A 90 16.16 6.86 0.78
N LEU A 91 15.77 6.44 1.99
CA LEU A 91 16.69 6.27 3.11
C LEU A 91 17.70 5.15 2.84
N MET A 92 17.25 4.02 2.30
CA MET A 92 18.12 2.91 1.95
C MET A 92 19.14 3.30 0.88
N SER A 93 18.81 4.21 -0.05
CA SER A 93 19.77 4.67 -1.07
C SER A 93 21.00 5.38 -0.49
N TRP A 94 20.89 5.97 0.70
CA TRP A 94 22.00 6.61 1.41
C TRP A 94 22.83 5.59 2.22
N ILE A 95 22.18 4.56 2.75
CA ILE A 95 22.81 3.55 3.62
C ILE A 95 23.43 2.42 2.79
N SER A 96 22.71 1.97 1.76
CA SER A 96 23.01 0.81 0.94
C SER A 96 23.02 1.19 -0.54
N GLN A 97 24.14 0.97 -1.22
CA GLN A 97 24.26 1.21 -2.66
C GLN A 97 23.69 0.05 -3.50
N GLY A 98 22.51 -0.47 -3.14
CA GLY A 98 21.78 -1.47 -3.95
C GLY A 98 22.33 -2.90 -3.91
N ARG A 99 23.03 -3.28 -2.83
CA ARG A 99 23.67 -4.60 -2.71
C ARG A 99 22.83 -5.62 -1.93
N ASN A 100 21.69 -5.21 -1.36
CA ASN A 100 20.83 -6.06 -0.53
C ASN A 100 19.57 -6.51 -1.31
N PRO A 101 19.12 -7.78 -1.17
CA PRO A 101 17.82 -8.23 -1.68
C PRO A 101 16.64 -7.29 -1.40
N VAL A 102 16.58 -6.63 -0.24
CA VAL A 102 15.50 -5.69 0.09
C VAL A 102 15.49 -4.48 -0.85
N ASP A 103 16.65 -3.94 -1.20
CA ASP A 103 16.76 -2.77 -2.08
C ASP A 103 16.16 -3.06 -3.46
N TYR A 104 16.42 -4.24 -4.01
CA TYR A 104 15.86 -4.67 -5.29
C TYR A 104 14.33 -4.70 -5.25
N VAL A 105 13.73 -5.18 -4.15
CA VAL A 105 12.28 -5.20 -3.97
C VAL A 105 11.74 -3.77 -3.90
N LEU A 106 12.36 -2.91 -3.10
CA LEU A 106 11.95 -1.51 -2.94
C LEU A 106 12.01 -0.74 -4.27
N ILE A 107 13.07 -0.95 -5.06
CA ILE A 107 13.19 -0.37 -6.40
C ILE A 107 12.05 -0.86 -7.28
N GLN A 108 11.83 -2.18 -7.39
CA GLN A 108 10.79 -2.74 -8.26
C GLN A 108 9.36 -2.32 -7.88
N LEU A 109 9.08 -2.15 -6.59
CA LEU A 109 7.77 -1.70 -6.11
C LEU A 109 7.50 -0.24 -6.44
N THR A 110 8.52 0.62 -6.39
CA THR A 110 8.37 2.07 -6.53
C THR A 110 8.64 2.56 -7.95
N GLU A 111 9.35 1.79 -8.78
CA GLU A 111 9.73 2.18 -10.14
C GLU A 111 8.55 2.59 -11.05
N PRO A 112 7.37 1.94 -11.02
CA PRO A 112 6.24 2.37 -11.83
C PRO A 112 5.80 3.82 -11.58
N LEU A 113 5.95 4.31 -10.35
CA LEU A 113 5.60 5.68 -9.95
C LEU A 113 6.79 6.63 -10.09
N MET A 114 7.99 6.14 -9.80
CA MET A 114 9.23 6.92 -9.80
C MET A 114 9.76 7.17 -11.21
N ALA A 115 9.67 6.20 -12.13
CA ALA A 115 10.26 6.30 -13.46
C ALA A 115 9.70 7.46 -14.31
N PRO A 116 8.37 7.74 -14.34
CA PRO A 116 7.85 8.90 -15.04
C PRO A 116 8.39 10.23 -14.48
N VAL A 117 8.50 10.34 -13.15
CA VAL A 117 8.97 11.56 -12.48
C VAL A 117 10.47 11.76 -12.65
N ARG A 118 11.25 10.67 -12.60
CA ARG A 118 12.71 10.68 -12.84
C ARG A 118 13.08 11.14 -14.25
N ARG A 119 12.19 10.99 -15.24
CA ARG A 119 12.39 11.54 -16.59
C ARG A 119 12.33 13.07 -16.62
N LEU A 120 11.61 13.69 -15.68
CA LEU A 120 11.47 15.14 -15.58
C LEU A 120 12.53 15.75 -14.65
N ILE A 121 12.81 15.08 -13.52
CA ILE A 121 13.77 15.53 -12.50
C ILE A 121 14.80 14.41 -12.28
N PRO A 122 15.90 14.38 -13.05
CA PRO A 122 16.94 13.37 -12.87
C PRO A 122 17.65 13.57 -11.52
N ALA A 123 18.28 12.50 -11.03
CA ALA A 123 19.10 12.57 -9.83
C ALA A 123 20.29 13.53 -10.05
N MET A 124 20.48 14.48 -9.15
CA MET A 124 21.61 15.41 -9.17
C MET A 124 22.47 15.18 -7.93
N GLY A 125 23.78 14.99 -8.10
CA GLY A 125 24.71 14.84 -6.97
C GLY A 125 24.49 13.60 -6.10
N GLY A 126 23.93 12.52 -6.64
CA GLY A 126 23.70 11.27 -5.90
C GLY A 126 22.45 11.25 -5.01
N ILE A 127 21.66 12.33 -5.01
CA ILE A 127 20.39 12.43 -4.28
C ILE A 127 19.22 12.21 -5.26
N ASP A 128 18.30 11.31 -4.91
CA ASP A 128 17.12 11.01 -5.73
C ASP A 128 15.98 12.02 -5.46
N PHE A 129 16.08 13.21 -6.07
CA PHE A 129 15.04 14.24 -5.99
C PHE A 129 13.68 13.80 -6.54
N SER A 130 13.65 12.77 -7.40
CA SER A 130 12.38 12.22 -7.90
C SER A 130 11.55 11.62 -6.77
N ALA A 131 12.18 11.07 -5.72
CA ALA A 131 11.49 10.52 -4.55
C ALA A 131 10.75 11.60 -3.78
N MET A 132 11.39 12.75 -3.56
CA MET A 132 10.78 13.89 -2.89
C MET A 132 9.57 14.41 -3.67
N ALA A 133 9.67 14.50 -4.98
CA ALA A 133 8.55 14.93 -5.83
C ALA A 133 7.37 13.95 -5.76
N VAL A 134 7.61 12.64 -5.81
CA VAL A 134 6.52 11.64 -5.69
C VAL A 134 5.90 11.67 -4.29
N ILE A 135 6.70 11.78 -3.24
CA ILE A 135 6.23 11.93 -1.86
C ILE A 135 5.33 13.17 -1.72
N LEU A 136 5.74 14.31 -2.30
CA LEU A 136 4.94 15.53 -2.29
C LEU A 136 3.60 15.34 -3.02
N ILE A 137 3.61 14.69 -4.19
CA ILE A 137 2.37 14.37 -4.93
C ILE A 137 1.45 13.49 -4.08
N LEU A 138 1.98 12.44 -3.46
CA LEU A 138 1.19 11.56 -2.57
C LEU A 138 0.63 12.32 -1.37
N TYR A 139 1.40 13.23 -0.78
CA TYR A 139 0.94 14.08 0.31
C TYR A 139 -0.19 15.01 -0.14
N MET A 140 -0.04 15.65 -1.31
CA MET A 140 -1.10 16.49 -1.89
C MET A 140 -2.36 15.70 -2.20
N LEU A 141 -2.23 14.49 -2.79
CA LEU A 141 -3.37 13.62 -3.04
C LEU A 141 -4.07 13.20 -1.75
N ASN A 142 -3.31 12.89 -0.70
CA ASN A 142 -3.88 12.58 0.61
C ASN A 142 -4.58 13.80 1.23
N TYR A 143 -4.04 15.00 1.04
CA TYR A 143 -4.66 16.24 1.51
C TYR A 143 -5.97 16.54 0.77
N LEU A 144 -5.94 16.50 -0.57
CA LEU A 144 -7.14 16.66 -1.40
C LEU A 144 -8.20 15.59 -1.07
N GLY A 145 -7.78 14.37 -0.75
CA GLY A 145 -8.69 13.32 -0.28
C GLY A 145 -9.54 13.76 0.92
N MET A 146 -8.97 14.55 1.85
CA MET A 146 -9.70 15.05 3.02
C MET A 146 -10.87 15.95 2.65
N ASP A 147 -10.74 16.73 1.57
CA ASP A 147 -11.76 17.68 1.13
C ASP A 147 -12.79 17.04 0.19
N PHE A 148 -12.37 16.09 -0.65
CA PHE A 148 -13.21 15.54 -1.73
C PHE A 148 -13.83 14.18 -1.44
N VAL A 149 -13.29 13.40 -0.50
CA VAL A 149 -13.76 12.03 -0.23
C VAL A 149 -14.37 11.96 1.17
N PRO A 150 -15.70 11.77 1.29
CA PRO A 150 -16.36 11.63 2.58
C PRO A 150 -15.74 10.49 3.39
N GLY A 151 -15.36 10.77 4.64
CA GLY A 151 -14.73 9.78 5.51
C GLY A 151 -13.19 9.75 5.44
N TRP A 152 -12.55 10.39 4.46
CA TRP A 152 -11.10 10.28 4.28
C TRP A 152 -10.30 10.88 5.42
N ALA A 153 -10.75 12.00 5.99
CA ALA A 153 -10.06 12.68 7.08
C ALA A 153 -10.08 11.88 8.40
N GLN A 154 -11.11 11.05 8.60
CA GLN A 154 -11.32 10.25 9.82
C GLN A 154 -10.60 8.88 9.79
N LEU A 155 -10.09 8.48 8.62
CA LEU A 155 -9.35 7.23 8.38
C LEU A 155 -7.83 7.41 8.58
#